data_AF-A0A9D6G6L7-F1
#
_entry.id   AF-A0A9D6G6L7-F1
#
_cell.length_a   1.000
_cell.length_b   1.000
_cell.length_c   1.000
_cell.angle_alpha   90.00
_cell.angle_beta   90.00
_cell.angle_gamma   90.00
#
_symmetry.space_group_name_H-M   'P 1'
#
loop_
_entity.id
_entity.type
_entity.pdbx_description
1 polymer ?
#
loop_
_entity_poly.entity_id
_entity_poly.type
_entity_poly.pdbx_seq_one_letter_code
_entity_poly.pdbx_strand_id
1 'polypeptide(L)'
;YQFIATKYRNVEIVFIAHHTEAAEVTEEEFFHKGESGGTFISAGYNKALEIVQERYHPTLWNVYCFHCSDGDNFESDNAAALRAAKDLSDVSNLFGYGEIKPLGSRYYESSMLNIFRRLEADNFQTILIERKEDIWPSFKALLAKDRGRESASA
;
A
#
# COMPACT_ATOMS: atom_id res chain seq x y z
N TYR A 1 -10.80 5.09 -2.24
CA TYR A 1 -10.97 5.02 -0.77
C TYR A 1 -12.44 5.07 -0.30
N GLN A 2 -13.41 5.59 -1.07
CA GLN A 2 -14.83 5.71 -0.64
C GLN A 2 -15.49 4.41 -0.14
N PHE A 3 -15.04 3.23 -0.58
CA PHE A 3 -15.59 1.95 -0.14
C PHE A 3 -15.44 1.71 1.38
N ILE A 4 -14.32 2.09 2.01
CA ILE A 4 -14.13 1.87 3.46
C ILE A 4 -15.13 2.72 4.26
N ALA A 5 -15.40 3.95 3.79
CA ALA A 5 -16.41 4.83 4.37
C ALA A 5 -17.84 4.28 4.26
N THR A 6 -18.10 3.32 3.36
CA THR A 6 -19.40 2.63 3.31
C THR A 6 -19.53 1.50 4.35
N LYS A 7 -18.40 0.91 4.78
CA LYS A 7 -18.37 -0.21 5.73
C LYS A 7 -18.22 0.25 7.19
N TYR A 8 -17.58 1.40 7.41
CA TYR A 8 -17.28 1.93 8.74
C TYR A 8 -17.79 3.37 8.89
N ARG A 9 -18.37 3.67 10.06
CA ARG A 9 -18.89 5.02 10.38
C ARG A 9 -17.80 6.05 10.64
N ASN A 10 -16.64 5.62 11.12
CA ASN A 10 -15.52 6.50 11.44
C ASN A 10 -14.30 6.03 10.66
N VAL A 11 -13.86 6.83 9.69
CA VAL A 11 -12.75 6.53 8.80
C VAL A 11 -11.82 7.72 8.78
N GLU A 12 -10.57 7.47 9.13
CA GLU A 12 -9.49 8.44 8.99
C GLU A 12 -8.58 7.99 7.83
N ILE A 13 -8.15 8.94 7.01
CA ILE A 13 -7.31 8.70 5.84
C ILE A 13 -6.03 9.49 6.01
N VAL A 14 -4.91 8.80 5.82
CA VAL A 14 -3.58 9.39 5.84
C VAL A 14 -2.92 9.15 4.49
N PHE A 15 -2.37 10.22 3.91
CA PHE A 15 -1.62 10.16 2.66
C PHE A 15 -0.13 10.25 2.96
N ILE A 16 0.66 9.38 2.33
CA ILE A 16 2.12 9.32 2.52
C ILE A 16 2.76 9.47 1.14
N ALA A 17 3.51 10.56 0.95
CA ALA A 17 4.40 10.70 -0.19
C ALA A 17 5.76 10.10 0.17
N HIS A 18 6.41 9.44 -0.78
CA HIS A 18 7.75 8.91 -0.58
C HIS A 18 8.60 8.97 -1.84
N HIS A 19 9.88 9.24 -1.60
CA HIS A 19 10.98 9.24 -2.57
C HIS A 19 12.21 8.68 -1.84
N THR A 20 13.28 9.44 -1.62
CA THR A 20 14.38 9.05 -0.71
C THR A 20 14.00 9.17 0.77
N GLU A 21 13.06 10.06 1.09
CA GLU A 21 12.44 10.20 2.40
C GLU A 21 10.91 10.07 2.27
N ALA A 22 10.19 9.96 3.38
CA ALA A 22 8.74 9.86 3.39
C ALA A 22 8.11 10.82 4.39
N ALA A 23 6.97 11.40 4.01
CA ALA A 23 6.23 12.34 4.82
C ALA A 23 4.72 12.08 4.74
N GLU A 24 4.02 12.39 5.84
CA GLU A 24 2.57 12.55 5.79
C GLU A 24 2.25 13.85 5.09
N VAL A 25 1.37 13.78 4.09
CA VAL A 25 1.00 14.90 3.24
C VAL A 25 -0.52 15.05 3.21
N THR A 26 -0.99 16.19 2.76
CA THR A 26 -2.42 16.39 2.50
C THR A 26 -2.87 15.66 1.23
N GLU A 27 -4.18 15.47 1.07
CA GLU A 27 -4.76 14.88 -0.15
C GLU A 27 -4.39 15.68 -1.40
N GLU A 28 -4.44 17.02 -1.31
CA GLU A 28 -4.07 17.91 -2.41
C GLU A 28 -2.60 17.71 -2.80
N GLU A 29 -1.70 17.67 -1.82
CA GLU A 29 -0.28 17.43 -2.08
C GLU A 29 -0.05 16.05 -2.70
N PHE A 30 -0.71 15.02 -2.19
CA PHE A 30 -0.58 13.66 -2.69
C PHE A 30 -0.97 13.51 -4.16
N PHE A 31 -2.04 14.19 -4.60
CA PHE A 31 -2.53 14.08 -5.98
C PHE A 31 -1.96 15.13 -6.95
N HIS A 32 -1.37 16.21 -6.45
CA HIS A 32 -0.95 17.35 -7.29
C HIS A 32 0.54 17.69 -7.22
N LYS A 33 1.29 17.22 -6.22
CA LYS A 33 2.76 17.39 -6.19
C LYS A 33 3.43 16.17 -6.79
N GLY A 34 4.15 16.38 -7.88
CA GLY A 34 5.08 15.40 -8.43
C GLY A 34 6.41 15.48 -7.70
N GLU A 35 6.83 14.40 -7.06
CA GLU A 35 8.19 14.26 -6.54
C GLU A 35 9.07 13.63 -7.63
N SER A 36 10.18 14.29 -7.97
CA SER A 36 11.17 13.78 -8.92
C SER A 36 12.45 13.41 -8.18
N GLY A 37 12.81 12.15 -8.19
CA GLY A 37 13.98 11.60 -7.51
C GLY A 37 13.94 10.07 -7.55
N GLY A 38 15.03 9.42 -7.15
CA GLY A 38 14.99 7.96 -7.01
C GLY A 38 14.17 7.54 -5.79
N THR A 39 13.62 6.33 -5.85
CA THR A 39 12.57 5.89 -4.91
C THR A 39 13.10 4.85 -3.91
N PHE A 40 12.85 5.09 -2.62
CA PHE A 40 12.95 4.09 -1.55
C PHE A 40 11.54 3.78 -1.05
N ILE A 41 11.01 2.64 -1.45
CA ILE A 41 9.69 2.18 -0.98
C ILE A 41 9.72 1.92 0.53
N SER A 42 10.86 1.46 1.07
CA SER A 42 10.99 1.22 2.51
C SER A 42 10.72 2.48 3.34
N ALA A 43 11.09 3.67 2.85
CA ALA A 43 10.83 4.93 3.55
C ALA A 43 9.32 5.15 3.75
N GLY A 44 8.52 4.94 2.71
CA GLY A 44 7.07 5.05 2.78
C GLY A 44 6.44 4.06 3.75
N TYR A 45 6.87 2.79 3.73
CA TYR A 45 6.35 1.77 4.64
C TYR A 45 6.77 2.00 6.08
N ASN A 46 7.99 2.46 6.33
CA ASN A 46 8.43 2.85 7.67
C ASN A 46 7.62 4.03 8.21
N LYS A 47 7.28 5.01 7.35
CA LYS A 47 6.42 6.12 7.76
C LYS A 47 5.00 5.65 8.09
N ALA A 48 4.46 4.69 7.33
CA ALA A 48 3.17 4.08 7.63
C ALA A 48 3.19 3.35 8.98
N LEU A 49 4.25 2.58 9.26
CA LEU A 49 4.44 1.90 10.55
C LEU A 49 4.49 2.88 11.72
N GLU A 50 5.25 3.96 11.60
CA GLU A 50 5.34 5.04 12.60
C GLU A 50 3.95 5.62 12.89
N ILE A 51 3.21 6.00 11.85
CA ILE A 51 1.87 6.57 11.99
C ILE A 51 0.89 5.60 12.65
N VAL A 52 0.94 4.31 12.28
CA VAL A 52 0.11 3.27 12.88
C VAL A 52 0.43 3.13 14.37
N GLN A 53 1.71 3.10 14.73
CA GLN A 53 2.15 2.97 16.11
C GLN A 53 1.71 4.16 16.98
N GLU A 54 1.82 5.38 16.45
CA GLU A 54 1.55 6.61 17.21
C GLU A 54 0.07 6.94 17.34
N ARG A 55 -0.73 6.72 16.28
CA ARG A 55 -2.13 7.18 16.21
C ARG A 55 -3.17 6.07 16.05
N TYR A 56 -2.81 4.96 15.42
CA TYR A 56 -3.78 3.95 14.96
C TYR A 56 -3.45 2.54 15.42
N HIS A 57 -3.21 2.37 16.73
CA HIS A 57 -2.79 1.08 17.28
C HIS A 57 -3.75 -0.06 16.87
N PRO A 58 -3.26 -1.18 16.30
CA PRO A 58 -4.10 -2.24 15.68
C PRO A 58 -5.07 -2.96 16.63
N THR A 59 -4.92 -2.79 17.95
CA THR A 59 -5.89 -3.32 18.92
C THR A 59 -7.18 -2.51 18.97
N LEU A 60 -7.12 -1.24 18.56
CA LEU A 60 -8.21 -0.27 18.60
C LEU A 60 -8.76 0.07 17.21
N TRP A 61 -7.91 0.01 16.18
CA TRP A 61 -8.24 0.37 14.81
C TRP A 61 -8.15 -0.82 13.86
N ASN A 62 -9.02 -0.83 12.85
CA ASN A 62 -8.78 -1.64 11.67
C ASN A 62 -7.89 -0.85 10.71
N VAL A 63 -6.72 -1.39 10.39
CA VAL A 63 -5.70 -0.72 9.56
C VAL A 63 -5.71 -1.30 8.15
N TYR A 64 -5.86 -0.42 7.17
CA TYR A 64 -5.89 -0.76 5.75
C TYR A 64 -4.83 0.05 5.01
N CYS A 65 -3.85 -0.63 4.43
CA CYS A 65 -2.75 0.01 3.70
C CYS A 65 -2.84 -0.31 2.21
N PHE A 66 -2.71 0.71 1.38
CA PHE A 66 -2.71 0.59 -0.08
C PHE A 66 -1.56 1.42 -0.65
N HIS A 67 -0.67 0.77 -1.39
CA HIS A 67 0.40 1.43 -2.10
C HIS A 67 0.25 1.16 -3.59
N CYS A 68 0.17 2.21 -4.41
CA CYS A 68 0.21 2.11 -5.86
C CYS A 68 1.42 2.87 -6.39
N SER A 69 2.27 2.24 -7.20
CA SER A 69 3.40 2.88 -7.88
C SER A 69 3.63 2.30 -9.27
N ASP A 70 4.54 2.87 -10.06
CA ASP A 70 5.00 2.32 -11.34
C ASP A 70 6.06 1.20 -11.19
N GLY A 71 6.45 0.91 -9.94
CA GLY A 71 7.44 -0.11 -9.59
C GLY A 71 8.87 0.40 -9.49
N ASP A 72 9.11 1.71 -9.59
CA ASP A 72 10.44 2.27 -9.37
C ASP A 72 10.88 2.09 -7.91
N ASN A 73 12.08 1.53 -7.74
CA ASN A 73 12.73 1.36 -6.46
C ASN A 73 14.23 1.16 -6.68
N PHE A 74 15.06 1.72 -5.80
CA PHE A 74 16.48 1.38 -5.82
C PHE A 74 16.70 -0.08 -5.42
N GLU A 75 17.57 -0.78 -6.15
CA GLU A 75 17.85 -2.19 -5.89
C GLU A 75 18.37 -2.45 -4.47
N SER A 76 19.17 -1.52 -3.93
CA SER A 76 19.66 -1.55 -2.56
C SER A 76 18.55 -1.48 -1.50
N ASP A 77 17.37 -0.96 -1.85
CA ASP A 77 16.22 -0.82 -0.95
C ASP A 77 15.31 -2.06 -0.95
N ASN A 78 15.40 -2.93 -1.97
CA ASN A 78 14.49 -4.06 -2.14
C ASN A 78 14.34 -4.95 -0.89
N ALA A 79 15.45 -5.23 -0.21
CA ALA A 79 15.44 -6.04 1.01
C ALA A 79 14.79 -5.31 2.20
N ALA A 80 15.01 -3.99 2.32
CA ALA A 80 14.41 -3.17 3.35
C ALA A 80 12.90 -2.99 3.10
N ALA A 81 12.50 -2.73 1.85
CA ALA A 81 11.11 -2.62 1.44
C ALA A 81 10.34 -3.91 1.71
N LEU A 82 10.91 -5.08 1.39
CA LEU A 82 10.27 -6.37 1.67
C LEU A 82 10.09 -6.63 3.17
N ARG A 83 11.07 -6.24 4.00
CA ARG A 83 10.96 -6.35 5.46
C ARG A 83 9.88 -5.43 6.00
N ALA A 84 9.90 -4.15 5.63
CA ALA A 84 8.90 -3.17 6.07
C ALA A 84 7.49 -3.54 5.57
N ALA A 85 7.36 -4.12 4.37
CA ALA A 85 6.10 -4.66 3.86
C ALA A 85 5.57 -5.80 4.74
N LYS A 86 6.44 -6.68 5.23
CA LYS A 86 6.06 -7.73 6.18
C LYS A 86 5.57 -7.13 7.50
N ASP A 87 6.35 -6.23 8.07
CA ASP A 87 6.02 -5.59 9.35
C ASP A 87 4.69 -4.84 9.24
N LEU A 88 4.46 -4.15 8.11
CA LEU A 88 3.20 -3.45 7.84
C LEU A 88 2.03 -4.43 7.68
N SER A 89 2.25 -5.61 7.06
CA SER A 89 1.24 -6.66 6.96
C SER A 89 0.86 -7.21 8.34
N ASP A 90 1.80 -7.31 9.27
CA ASP A 90 1.57 -7.85 10.61
C ASP A 90 0.68 -6.92 11.47
N VAL A 91 0.74 -5.61 11.23
CA VAL A 91 -0.08 -4.60 11.93
C VAL A 91 -1.35 -4.19 11.17
N SER A 92 -1.55 -4.69 9.95
CA SER A 92 -2.69 -4.34 9.09
C SER A 92 -3.75 -5.44 9.08
N ASN A 93 -5.01 -5.06 8.94
CA ASN A 93 -6.06 -6.00 8.54
C ASN A 93 -5.91 -6.42 7.08
N LEU A 94 -5.38 -5.51 6.27
CA LEU A 94 -5.19 -5.71 4.84
C LEU A 94 -4.10 -4.79 4.33
N PHE A 95 -3.17 -5.34 3.55
CA PHE A 95 -2.15 -4.57 2.86
C PHE A 95 -2.10 -4.95 1.38
N GLY A 96 -2.16 -3.95 0.51
CA GLY A 96 -2.08 -4.17 -0.93
C GLY A 96 -1.01 -3.33 -1.61
N TYR A 97 -0.30 -3.97 -2.53
CA TYR A 97 0.60 -3.29 -3.46
C TYR A 97 0.09 -3.42 -4.90
N GLY A 98 -0.12 -2.28 -5.57
CA GLY A 98 -0.49 -2.19 -6.97
C GLY A 98 0.66 -1.61 -7.79
N GLU A 99 1.14 -2.36 -8.79
CA GLU A 99 2.10 -1.85 -9.75
C GLU A 99 1.39 -1.47 -11.06
N ILE A 100 1.53 -0.22 -11.49
CA ILE A 100 0.92 0.31 -12.70
C ILE A 100 1.91 0.16 -13.86
N LYS A 101 1.62 -0.74 -14.79
CA LYS A 101 2.43 -0.97 -15.99
C LYS A 101 1.56 -0.97 -17.24
N PRO A 102 1.44 0.18 -17.93
CA PRO A 102 0.72 0.24 -19.19
C PRO A 102 1.34 -0.71 -20.23
N LEU A 103 0.48 -1.37 -21.01
CA LEU A 103 0.86 -2.24 -22.13
C LEU A 103 1.89 -1.55 -23.05
N GLY A 104 3.03 -2.21 -23.29
CA GLY A 104 4.15 -1.67 -24.08
C GLY A 104 5.28 -1.04 -23.26
N SER A 105 5.14 -0.96 -21.93
CA SER A 105 6.24 -0.66 -21.02
C SER A 105 7.38 -1.67 -21.16
N ARG A 106 8.60 -1.21 -21.44
CA ARG A 106 9.82 -2.06 -21.52
C ARG A 106 10.35 -2.52 -20.16
N TYR A 107 9.72 -2.11 -19.06
CA TYR A 107 10.24 -2.29 -17.69
C TYR A 107 9.69 -3.53 -16.97
N TYR A 108 9.29 -4.58 -17.68
CA TYR A 108 8.78 -5.80 -17.04
C TYR A 108 9.83 -6.55 -16.22
N GLU A 109 11.12 -6.43 -16.57
CA GLU A 109 12.19 -7.26 -15.99
C GLU A 109 12.54 -6.87 -14.53
N SER A 110 12.41 -5.60 -14.14
CA SER A 110 12.74 -5.09 -12.79
C SER A 110 11.49 -4.72 -11.98
N SER A 111 10.48 -5.60 -11.98
CA SER A 111 9.21 -5.36 -11.27
C SER A 111 9.31 -5.61 -9.76
N MET A 112 8.87 -4.64 -8.96
CA MET A 112 8.70 -4.81 -7.52
C MET A 112 7.66 -5.90 -7.19
N LEU A 113 6.72 -6.19 -8.09
CA LEU A 113 5.83 -7.36 -7.95
C LEU A 113 6.61 -8.67 -7.76
N ASN A 114 7.73 -8.87 -8.46
CA ASN A 114 8.51 -10.11 -8.33
C ASN A 114 9.19 -10.24 -6.96
N ILE A 115 9.45 -9.12 -6.30
CA ILE A 115 10.01 -9.07 -4.95
C ILE A 115 8.89 -9.29 -3.94
N PHE A 116 7.80 -8.52 -4.04
CA PHE A 116 6.70 -8.59 -3.09
C PHE A 116 5.89 -9.89 -3.18
N ARG A 117 5.87 -10.60 -4.31
CA ARG A 117 5.28 -11.95 -4.38
C ARG A 117 5.96 -12.97 -3.46
N ARG A 118 7.18 -12.69 -2.98
CA ARG A 118 7.89 -13.52 -1.99
C ARG A 118 7.41 -13.26 -0.56
N LEU A 119 6.61 -12.22 -0.35
CA LEU A 119 6.05 -11.91 0.95
C LEU A 119 4.91 -12.89 1.26
N GLU A 120 5.14 -13.77 2.23
CA GLU A 120 4.14 -14.70 2.72
C GLU A 120 3.32 -14.06 3.85
N ALA A 121 2.21 -13.43 3.48
CA ALA A 121 1.19 -12.94 4.40
C ALA A 121 -0.19 -13.17 3.80
N ASP A 122 -1.11 -13.77 4.56
CA ASP A 122 -2.45 -14.11 4.08
C ASP A 122 -3.35 -12.87 3.85
N ASN A 123 -3.00 -11.72 4.42
CA ASN A 123 -3.64 -10.42 4.22
C ASN A 123 -2.89 -9.49 3.27
N PHE A 124 -1.90 -10.02 2.56
CA PHE A 124 -1.15 -9.27 1.57
C PHE A 124 -1.53 -9.68 0.15
N GLN A 125 -1.67 -8.70 -0.74
CA GLN A 125 -1.95 -8.95 -2.15
C GLN A 125 -1.17 -8.00 -3.04
N THR A 126 -0.56 -8.56 -4.08
CA THR A 126 0.02 -7.80 -5.19
C THR A 126 -0.94 -7.75 -6.37
N ILE A 127 -0.99 -6.62 -7.06
CA ILE A 127 -1.85 -6.36 -8.21
C ILE A 127 -1.00 -5.75 -9.32
N LEU A 128 -1.20 -6.25 -10.54
CA LEU A 128 -0.74 -5.59 -11.76
C LEU A 128 -1.91 -4.81 -12.36
N ILE A 129 -1.71 -3.51 -12.63
CA ILE A 129 -2.70 -2.65 -13.26
C ILE A 129 -2.16 -2.23 -14.62
N GLU A 130 -2.71 -2.79 -15.70
CA GLU A 130 -2.31 -2.45 -17.07
C GLU A 130 -3.27 -1.44 -17.70
N ARG A 131 -4.55 -1.48 -17.30
CA ARG A 131 -5.62 -0.65 -17.81
C ARG A 131 -6.53 -0.17 -16.69
N LYS A 132 -7.29 0.90 -16.95
CA LYS A 132 -8.28 1.43 -15.99
C LYS A 132 -9.35 0.40 -15.63
N GLU A 133 -9.69 -0.48 -16.56
CA GLU A 133 -10.67 -1.53 -16.36
C GLU A 133 -10.25 -2.57 -15.31
N ASP A 134 -8.93 -2.74 -15.07
CA ASP A 134 -8.38 -3.72 -14.13
C ASP A 134 -8.52 -3.29 -12.67
N ILE A 135 -8.76 -2.00 -12.44
CA ILE A 135 -8.80 -1.40 -11.11
C ILE A 135 -9.85 -2.10 -10.23
N TRP A 136 -11.10 -2.18 -10.69
CA TRP A 136 -12.20 -2.71 -9.87
C TRP A 136 -12.09 -4.22 -9.58
N PRO A 137 -11.82 -5.09 -10.57
CA PRO A 137 -11.54 -6.50 -10.30
C PRO A 137 -10.39 -6.70 -9.30
N SER A 138 -9.32 -5.89 -9.43
CA SER A 138 -8.16 -6.00 -8.57
C SER A 138 -8.44 -5.57 -7.13
N PHE A 139 -9.20 -4.48 -6.95
CA PHE A 139 -9.65 -4.08 -5.63
C PHE A 139 -10.52 -5.14 -4.96
N LYS A 140 -11.42 -5.82 -5.70
CA LYS A 140 -12.20 -6.93 -5.16
C LYS A 140 -11.32 -8.10 -4.71
N ALA A 141 -10.32 -8.46 -5.51
CA ALA A 141 -9.38 -9.53 -5.16
C ALA A 141 -8.60 -9.21 -3.88
N LEU A 142 -8.21 -7.94 -3.72
CA LEU A 142 -7.55 -7.45 -2.51
C LEU A 142 -8.47 -7.55 -1.29
N LEU A 143 -9.72 -7.11 -1.39
CA LEU A 143 -10.69 -7.19 -0.29
C LEU A 143 -11.02 -8.62 0.16
N ALA A 144 -10.83 -9.63 -0.71
CA ALA A 144 -11.00 -11.03 -0.33
C ALA A 144 -9.95 -11.53 0.69
N LYS A 145 -8.89 -10.75 0.93
CA LYS A 145 -7.82 -11.03 1.90
C LYS A 145 -7.99 -10.27 3.23
N ASP A 146 -9.07 -9.52 3.40
CA ASP A 146 -9.35 -8.74 4.61
C ASP A 146 -9.45 -9.65 5.85
N ARG A 147 -8.53 -9.49 6.81
CA ARG A 147 -8.61 -10.12 8.14
C ARG A 147 -9.58 -9.40 9.08
N GLY A 148 -10.24 -8.35 8.61
CA GLY A 148 -11.15 -7.48 9.36
C GLY A 148 -12.01 -8.27 10.33
N ARG A 149 -12.02 -7.83 11.59
CA ARG A 149 -13.01 -8.29 12.56
C ARG A 149 -14.38 -7.93 11.99
N GLU A 150 -15.26 -8.91 11.79
CA GLU A 150 -16.67 -8.60 11.58
C GLU A 150 -17.08 -7.65 12.70
N SER A 151 -17.62 -6.49 12.32
CA SER A 151 -18.27 -5.62 13.27
C SER A 151 -19.34 -6.45 13.95
N ALA A 152 -19.09 -6.87 15.19
CA ALA A 152 -20.10 -7.45 16.05
C ALA A 152 -21.27 -6.46 16.04
N SER A 153 -22.34 -6.84 15.37
CA SER A 153 -23.58 -6.11 15.36
C SER A 153 -24.12 -6.22 16.78
N ALA A 154 -23.98 -5.14 17.54
CA ALA A 154 -24.73 -4.88 18.76
C ALA A 154 -25.74 -3.77 18.47
#